data_AF-A0A1L8TG44-F1
#
_entry.id   AF-A0A1L8TG44-F1
#
_cell.length_a   1.000
_cell.length_b   1.000
_cell.length_c   1.000
_cell.angle_alpha   90.00
_cell.angle_beta   90.00
_cell.angle_gamma   90.00
#
_symmetry.space_group_name_H-M   'P 1'
#
loop_
_entity.id
_entity.type
_entity.pdbx_description
1 polymer ?
#
loop_
_entity_poly.entity_id
_entity_poly.type
_entity_poly.pdbx_seq_one_letter_code
_entity_poly.pdbx_strand_id
1 'polypeptide(L)'
;MDSIICLLLGMIFANGIPHFTKGITAEHWDVPWKKPASAPTNVLWGVVNWLVVVIIYALIKPEINSFDAACFFIGMGITGYFLALHWSEKDSVN
;
A
#
# COMPACT_ATOMS: atom_id res chain seq x y z
N MET A 1 14.77 -4.82 -21.66
CA MET A 1 15.19 -4.86 -20.25
C MET A 1 14.06 -4.35 -19.35
N ASP A 2 13.40 -3.27 -19.76
CA ASP A 2 12.23 -2.66 -19.10
C ASP A 2 11.09 -3.65 -18.79
N SER A 3 10.78 -4.58 -19.69
CA SER A 3 9.64 -5.50 -19.51
C SER A 3 9.76 -6.43 -18.30
N ILE A 4 10.96 -6.92 -17.99
CA ILE A 4 11.17 -7.77 -16.80
C ILE A 4 10.94 -6.93 -15.54
N ILE A 5 11.45 -5.70 -15.52
CA ILE A 5 11.26 -4.81 -14.38
C ILE A 5 9.77 -4.47 -14.23
N CYS A 6 9.05 -4.19 -15.32
CA CYS A 6 7.60 -3.98 -15.27
C CYS A 6 6.83 -5.19 -14.70
N LEU A 7 7.25 -6.42 -15.00
CA LEU A 7 6.67 -7.63 -14.38
C LEU A 7 6.92 -7.68 -12.87
N LEU A 8 8.15 -7.39 -12.43
CA LEU A 8 8.49 -7.32 -11.01
C LEU A 8 7.67 -6.23 -10.29
N LEU A 9 7.54 -5.05 -10.91
CA LEU A 9 6.73 -3.95 -10.39
C LEU A 9 5.26 -4.35 -10.29
N GLY A 10 4.73 -5.08 -11.27
CA GLY A 10 3.37 -5.62 -11.23
C GLY A 10 3.16 -6.59 -10.05
N MET A 11 4.16 -7.44 -9.73
CA MET A 11 4.08 -8.33 -8.58
C MET A 11 4.11 -7.59 -7.24
N ILE A 12 4.96 -6.58 -7.10
CA ILE A 12 5.02 -5.71 -5.92
C ILE A 12 3.70 -4.95 -5.77
N PHE A 13 3.17 -4.42 -6.88
CA PHE A 13 1.88 -3.73 -6.88
C PHE A 13 0.75 -4.64 -6.41
N ALA A 14 0.69 -5.87 -6.93
CA ALA A 14 -0.31 -6.86 -6.55
C ALA A 14 -0.18 -7.25 -5.07
N ASN A 15 1.03 -7.30 -4.51
CA ASN A 15 1.24 -7.55 -3.09
C ASN A 15 0.58 -6.48 -2.20
N GLY A 16 0.59 -5.21 -2.63
CA GLY A 16 -0.03 -4.12 -1.88
C GLY A 16 -1.56 -4.24 -1.72
N ILE A 17 -2.24 -4.88 -2.68
CA ILE A 17 -3.71 -4.99 -2.72
C ILE A 17 -4.29 -5.66 -1.46
N PRO A 18 -3.95 -6.92 -1.12
CA PRO A 18 -4.53 -7.57 0.05
C PRO A 18 -4.21 -6.84 1.36
N HIS A 19 -3.01 -6.27 1.50
CA HIS A 19 -2.63 -5.51 2.69
C HIS A 19 -3.47 -4.24 2.84
N PHE A 20 -3.66 -3.49 1.75
CA PHE A 20 -4.50 -2.30 1.78
C PHE A 20 -5.96 -2.65 2.05
N THR A 21 -6.54 -3.58 1.26
CA THR A 21 -7.95 -3.96 1.38
C THR A 21 -8.29 -4.48 2.77
N LYS A 22 -7.45 -5.36 3.35
CA LYS A 22 -7.67 -5.87 4.70
C LYS A 22 -7.45 -4.83 5.78
N GLY A 23 -6.46 -3.95 5.58
CA GLY A 23 -6.23 -2.84 6.50
C GLY A 23 -7.42 -1.90 6.59
N ILE A 24 -8.00 -1.48 5.46
CA ILE A 24 -9.16 -0.57 5.48
C ILE A 24 -10.45 -1.22 6.00
N THR A 25 -10.51 -2.55 6.09
CA THR A 25 -11.61 -3.33 6.67
C THR A 25 -11.36 -3.78 8.11
N ALA A 26 -10.38 -3.18 8.81
CA ALA A 26 -9.98 -3.51 10.18
C ALA A 26 -9.47 -4.96 10.41
N GLU A 27 -9.11 -5.66 9.34
CA GLU A 27 -8.56 -7.01 9.45
C GLU A 27 -7.06 -6.98 9.80
N HIS A 28 -6.69 -7.89 10.72
CA HIS A 28 -5.31 -8.19 11.02
C HIS A 28 -4.71 -9.10 9.94
N TRP A 29 -3.45 -8.87 9.61
CA TRP A 29 -2.75 -9.61 8.56
C TRP A 29 -1.24 -9.56 8.83
N ASP A 30 -0.51 -10.53 8.28
CA ASP A 30 0.93 -10.64 8.51
C ASP A 30 1.70 -9.67 7.62
N VAL A 31 2.66 -8.94 8.18
CA VAL A 31 3.70 -8.22 7.42
C VAL A 31 5.06 -8.86 7.69
N PRO A 32 6.11 -8.62 6.87
CA PRO A 32 7.38 -9.35 6.99
C PRO A 32 8.02 -9.32 8.38
N TRP A 33 7.76 -8.28 9.18
CA TRP A 33 8.34 -8.07 10.52
C TRP A 33 7.34 -8.22 11.67
N LYS A 34 6.05 -8.47 11.42
CA LYS A 34 5.05 -8.57 12.50
C LYS A 34 3.88 -9.48 12.11
N LYS A 35 3.57 -10.43 13.01
CA LYS A 35 2.53 -11.45 12.83
C LYS A 35 1.73 -11.67 14.12
N PRO A 36 0.46 -11.26 14.23
CA PRO A 36 -0.29 -10.43 13.28
C PRO A 36 0.09 -8.94 13.38
N ALA A 37 0.10 -8.24 12.24
CA ALA A 37 0.16 -6.78 12.21
C ALA A 37 -1.24 -6.17 12.37
N SER A 38 -1.29 -4.94 12.88
CA SER A 38 -2.55 -4.20 13.03
C SER A 38 -3.06 -3.71 11.67
N ALA A 39 -4.36 -3.50 11.56
CA ALA A 39 -4.99 -2.99 10.35
C ALA A 39 -4.36 -1.69 9.80
N PRO A 40 -4.02 -0.67 10.62
CA PRO A 40 -3.31 0.50 10.12
C PRO A 40 -1.90 0.19 9.59
N THR A 41 -1.18 -0.76 10.21
CA THR A 41 0.11 -1.23 9.68
C THR A 41 -0.03 -1.90 8.32
N ASN A 42 -1.11 -2.65 8.10
CA ASN A 42 -1.40 -3.27 6.80
C ASN A 42 -1.67 -2.22 5.71
N VAL A 43 -2.44 -1.17 6.01
CA VAL A 43 -2.64 -0.05 5.08
C VAL A 43 -1.30 0.58 4.69
N LEU A 44 -0.47 0.93 5.68
CA LEU A 44 0.83 1.53 5.42
C LEU A 44 1.72 0.63 4.58
N TRP A 45 1.71 -0.68 4.84
CA TRP A 45 2.48 -1.64 4.04
C TRP A 45 1.98 -1.76 2.60
N GLY A 46 0.66 -1.74 2.38
CA GLY A 46 0.08 -1.69 1.04
C GLY A 46 0.52 -0.45 0.25
N VAL A 47 0.48 0.72 0.89
CA VAL A 47 0.90 1.99 0.30
C VAL A 47 2.40 2.00 0.00
N VAL A 48 3.24 1.46 0.89
CA VAL A 48 4.69 1.35 0.67
C VAL A 48 4.99 0.52 -0.58
N ASN A 49 4.30 -0.61 -0.78
CA ASN A 49 4.47 -1.41 -2.00
C ASN A 49 4.20 -0.58 -3.27
N TRP A 50 3.12 0.20 -3.29
CA TRP A 50 2.77 1.04 -4.43
C TRP A 50 3.72 2.22 -4.62
N LEU A 51 4.20 2.85 -3.55
CA LEU A 51 5.19 3.92 -3.65
C LEU A 51 6.54 3.41 -4.15
N VAL A 52 6.98 2.21 -3.73
CA VAL A 52 8.18 1.57 -4.29
C VAL A 52 8.02 1.35 -5.80
N VAL A 53 6.83 0.94 -6.25
CA VAL A 53 6.54 0.79 -7.67
C VAL A 53 6.66 2.13 -8.41
N VAL A 54 6.04 3.19 -7.90
CA VAL A 54 6.10 4.54 -8.50
C VAL A 54 7.53 5.07 -8.55
N ILE A 55 8.31 4.92 -7.48
CA ILE A 55 9.69 5.40 -7.41
C ILE A 55 10.56 4.67 -8.43
N ILE A 56 10.52 3.34 -8.47
CA ILE A 56 11.32 2.57 -9.43
C ILE A 56 10.89 2.88 -10.87
N TYR A 57 9.58 3.01 -11.11
CA TYR A 57 9.06 3.37 -12.43
C TYR A 57 9.54 4.76 -12.88
N ALA A 58 9.53 5.75 -11.98
CA ALA A 58 10.04 7.10 -12.24
C ALA A 58 11.53 7.10 -12.61
N LEU A 59 12.34 6.22 -12.00
CA LEU A 59 13.77 6.09 -12.31
C LEU A 59 14.02 5.48 -13.69
N ILE A 60 13.12 4.63 -14.19
CA ILE A 60 13.25 3.96 -15.49
C ILE A 60 12.61 4.79 -16.62
N LYS A 61 11.56 5.54 -16.30
CA LYS A 61 10.79 6.39 -17.24
C LYS A 61 10.68 7.83 -16.70
N PRO A 62 11.78 8.59 -16.62
CA PRO A 62 11.80 9.94 -16.06
C PRO A 62 10.95 10.94 -16.85
N GLU A 63 10.63 10.65 -18.11
CA GLU A 63 9.75 11.44 -18.96
C GLU A 63 8.26 11.39 -18.52
N ILE A 64 7.89 10.44 -17.67
CA ILE A 64 6.52 10.29 -17.15
C ILE A 64 6.41 11.02 -15.82
N ASN A 65 5.41 11.91 -15.68
CA ASN A 65 5.13 12.60 -14.42
C ASN A 65 4.63 11.60 -13.35
N SER A 66 5.58 11.06 -12.59
CA SER A 66 5.34 10.09 -11.53
C SER A 66 5.03 10.75 -10.18
N PHE A 67 5.20 12.07 -10.06
CA PHE A 67 4.93 12.81 -8.83
C PHE A 67 3.44 12.82 -8.50
N ASP A 68 2.59 13.04 -9.50
CA ASP A 68 1.13 13.02 -9.33
C ASP A 68 0.64 11.64 -8.85
N ALA A 69 1.24 10.56 -9.37
CA ALA A 69 0.95 9.20 -8.93
C ALA A 69 1.37 8.98 -7.46
N ALA A 70 2.53 9.49 -7.05
CA ALA A 70 2.95 9.42 -5.64
C ALA A 70 1.98 10.17 -4.72
N CYS A 71 1.60 11.40 -5.09
CA CYS A 71 0.60 12.19 -4.36
C CYS A 71 -0.75 11.46 -4.26
N PHE A 72 -1.19 10.80 -5.34
CA PHE A 72 -2.40 9.98 -5.35
C PHE A 72 -2.34 8.85 -4.31
N PHE A 73 -1.26 8.04 -4.31
CA PHE A 73 -1.11 6.95 -3.35
C PHE A 73 -0.96 7.42 -1.91
N ILE A 74 -0.30 8.57 -1.69
CA ILE A 74 -0.20 9.19 -0.36
C ILE A 74 -1.57 9.62 0.15
N GLY A 75 -2.35 10.34 -0.67
CA GLY A 75 -3.70 10.78 -0.29
C GLY A 75 -4.62 9.61 0.05
N MET A 76 -4.63 8.58 -0.80
CA MET A 76 -5.35 7.34 -0.55
C MET A 76 -4.85 6.63 0.73
N GLY A 77 -3.55 6.63 0.98
CA GLY A 77 -2.94 6.04 2.17
C GLY A 77 -3.35 6.75 3.46
N ILE A 78 -3.40 8.09 3.44
CA ILE A 78 -3.87 8.89 4.58
C ILE A 78 -5.32 8.53 4.90
N THR A 79 -6.22 8.59 3.91
CA THR A 79 -7.64 8.24 4.12
C THR A 79 -7.80 6.78 4.54
N GLY A 80 -7.08 5.85 3.91
CA GLY A 80 -7.11 4.44 4.26
C GLY A 80 -6.64 4.17 5.69
N TYR A 81 -5.63 4.89 6.16
CA TYR A 81 -5.12 4.75 7.53
C TYR A 81 -6.16 5.18 8.56
N PHE A 82 -6.83 6.30 8.33
CA PHE A 82 -7.92 6.75 9.20
C PHE A 82 -9.14 5.82 9.16
N LEU A 83 -9.47 5.25 7.99
CA LEU A 83 -10.50 4.20 7.90
C LEU A 83 -10.13 2.98 8.75
N ALA A 84 -8.88 2.51 8.64
CA ALA A 84 -8.41 1.38 9.43
C ALA A 84 -8.53 1.64 10.94
N LEU A 85 -8.17 2.84 11.41
CA LEU A 85 -8.35 3.23 12.80
C LEU A 85 -9.83 3.26 13.22
N HIS A 86 -10.68 3.92 12.42
CA HIS A 86 -12.10 4.06 12.70
C HIS A 86 -12.81 2.71 12.83
N TRP A 87 -12.56 1.80 11.90
CA TRP A 87 -13.18 0.47 11.93
C TRP A 87 -12.58 -0.42 13.01
N SER A 88 -11.28 -0.34 13.28
CA SER A 88 -10.66 -1.10 14.37
C SER A 88 -11.21 -0.69 15.73
N GLU A 89 -11.47 0.60 15.94
CA GLU A 89 -12.13 1.09 17.15
C GLU A 89 -13.55 0.53 17.25
N LYS A 90 -14.33 0.61 16.17
CA LYS A 90 -15.70 0.08 16.14
C LYS A 90 -15.76 -1.41 16.46
N ASP A 91 -14.86 -2.21 15.89
CA ASP A 91 -14.81 -3.67 16.12
C ASP A 91 -14.42 -4.02 17.56
N SER A 92 -13.67 -3.16 18.25
CA SER A 92 -13.28 -3.40 19.65
C SER A 92 -14.40 -3.16 20.67
N VAL A 93 -15.49 -2.50 20.26
CA VAL A 93 -16.63 -2.13 21.12
C VAL A 93 -17.81 -3.09 20.96
N ASN A 94 -17.79 -3.96 19.94
CA ASN A 94 -18.81 -4.99 19.70
C ASN A 94 -18.41 -6.34 20.31
#